data_AF-A0A7Y2JHF3-F1
#
_entry.id   AF-A0A7Y2JHF3-F1
#
_cell.length_a   1.000
_cell.length_b   1.000
_cell.length_c   1.000
_cell.angle_alpha   90.00
_cell.angle_beta   90.00
_cell.angle_gamma   90.00
#
_symmetry.space_group_name_H-M   'P 1'
#
loop_
_entity.id
_entity.type
_entity.pdbx_description
1 polymer ?
#
loop_
_entity_poly.entity_id
_entity_poly.type
_entity_poly.pdbx_seq_one_letter_code
_entity_poly.pdbx_strand_id
1 'polypeptide(L)' 'MKKLVIAYSGGLDTSYCAVSLSKQGYEVHAVSVNT' A
#
# COMPACT_ATOMS: atom_id res chain seq x y z
N MET A 1 15.50 3.49 4.03
CA MET A 1 14.06 3.48 3.71
C MET A 1 13.42 2.31 4.44
N LYS A 2 12.29 2.50 5.14
CA LYS A 2 11.62 1.37 5.82
C LYS A 2 10.69 0.68 4.82
N LYS A 3 10.78 -0.64 4.74
CA LYS A 3 9.94 -1.47 3.86
C LYS A 3 8.61 -1.77 4.54
N LEU A 4 7.51 -1.69 3.78
CA LEU A 4 6.16 -1.95 4.26
C LEU A 4 5.38 -2.73 3.19
N VAL A 5 4.69 -3.79 3.59
CA VAL A 5 3.79 -4.54 2.73
C VAL A 5 2.35 -4.21 3.12
N ILE A 6 1.49 -3.96 2.13
CA ILE A 6 0.05 -3.70 2.35
C ILE A 6 -0.80 -4.69 1.56
N ALA A 7 -1.88 -5.17 2.17
CA ALA A 7 -2.94 -5.85 1.44
C ALA A 7 -3.75 -4.81 0.66
N TYR A 8 -3.86 -5.01 -0.65
CA TYR A 8 -4.40 -4.01 -1.56
C TYR A 8 -5.59 -4.59 -2.32
N SER A 9 -6.79 -4.12 -1.99
CA SER A 9 -8.04 -4.53 -2.65
C SER A 9 -8.37 -3.70 -3.89
N GLY A 10 -7.67 -2.58 -4.12
CA GLY A 10 -8.01 -1.61 -5.16
C GLY A 10 -9.14 -0.64 -4.79
N GLY A 11 -9.69 -0.74 -3.58
CA GLY A 11 -10.68 0.21 -3.06
C GLY A 11 -10.07 1.58 -2.69
N LEU A 12 -10.95 2.54 -2.41
CA LEU A 12 -10.55 3.90 -2.01
C LEU A 12 -9.59 3.88 -0.82
N ASP A 13 -9.92 3.12 0.22
CA ASP A 13 -9.15 3.06 1.46
C ASP A 13 -7.72 2.56 1.20
N THR A 14 -7.57 1.44 0.49
CA THR A 14 -6.25 0.85 0.19
C THR A 14 -5.44 1.70 -0.79
N SER A 15 -6.11 2.39 -1.72
CA SER A 15 -5.48 3.32 -2.67
C SER A 15 -4.94 4.55 -1.97
N TYR A 16 -5.74 5.14 -1.08
CA TYR A 16 -5.31 6.27 -0.27
C TYR A 16 -4.14 5.90 0.64
N CYS A 17 -4.21 4.76 1.32
CA CYS A 17 -3.13 4.28 2.19
C CYS A 17 -1.84 4.04 1.42
N ALA A 18 -1.89 3.39 0.25
CA ALA A 18 -0.71 3.14 -0.58
C ALA A 18 0.05 4.44 -0.92
N VAL A 19 -0.69 5.48 -1.33
CA VAL A 19 -0.12 6.79 -1.68
C VAL A 19 0.36 7.54 -0.44
N SER A 20 -0.45 7.57 0.62
CA SER A 20 -0.12 8.27 1.87
C SER A 20 1.15 7.70 2.51
N LEU A 21 1.29 6.38 2.55
CA LEU A 21 2.47 5.71 3.11
C LEU A 21 3.71 5.91 2.24
N SER A 22 3.56 5.91 0.92
CA SER A 22 4.65 6.24 0.00
C SER A 22 5.16 7.67 0.23
N LYS A 23 4.25 8.64 0.43
CA LYS A 23 4.61 10.04 0.75
C LYS A 23 5.28 10.21 2.11
N GLN A 24 5.03 9.30 3.05
CA GLN A 24 5.69 9.28 4.36
C GLN A 24 7.11 8.67 4.32
N GLY A 25 7.61 8.29 3.13
CA GLY A 25 8.97 7.77 2.95
C GLY A 25 9.11 6.26 3.16
N TYR A 26 8.01 5.52 3.13
CA TYR A 26 8.03 4.06 3.11
C TYR A 26 8.23 3.52 1.70
N GLU A 27 8.98 2.42 1.59
CA GLU A 27 9.03 1.58 0.39
C GLU A 27 7.82 0.65 0.44
N VAL A 28 6.72 1.04 -0.24
CA VAL A 28 5.45 0.33 -0.19
C VAL A 28 5.41 -0.77 -1.25
N HIS A 29 5.14 -2.00 -0.82
CA HIS A 29 4.80 -3.13 -1.68
C HIS A 29 3.33 -3.48 -1.50
N ALA A 30 2.51 -3.22 -2.51
CA ALA A 30 1.09 -3.55 -2.51
C ALA A 30 0.86 -4.96 -3.05
N VAL A 31 0.15 -5.80 -2.30
CA VAL A 31 -0.19 -7.18 -2.69
C VAL A 31 -1.70 -7.30 -2.78
N SER A 32 -2.19 -7.66 -3.97
CA SER A 32 -3.58 -8.05 -4.20
C SER A 32 -3.69 -9.57 -4.23
N VAL A 33 -4.71 -10.11 -3.58
CA VAL A 33 -4.99 -11.56 -3.53
C VAL A 33 -6.22 -11.83 -4.38
N ASN A 34 -6.09 -12.73 -5.34
CA ASN A 34 -7.21 -13.28 -6.09
C ASN A 34 -7.70 -14.54 -5.36
N THR A 35 -8.84 -14.44 -4.68
CA THR A 35 -9.52 -15.55 -3.99
C THR A 35 -10.41 -16.32 -4.96
#